data_AF-A0A7V5FUY3-F1
#
_entry.id   AF-A0A7V5FUY3-F1
#
_cell.length_a   1.000
_cell.length_b   1.000
_cell.length_c   1.000
_cell.angle_alpha   90.00
_cell.angle_beta   90.00
_cell.angle_gamma   90.00
#
_symmetry.space_group_name_H-M   'P 1'
#
loop_
_entity.id
_entity.type
_entity.pdbx_description
1 polymer ?
#
loop_
_entity_poly.entity_id
_entity_poly.type
_entity_poly.pdbx_seq_one_letter_code
_entity_poly.pdbx_strand_id
1 'polypeptide(L)' 'MNTVTIGMDLGDKNHALCILDKSGKVVKQTTITNTSDDLKKFFAKYKGATV' A
#
# COMPACT_ATOMS: atom_id res chain seq x y z
N MET A 1 -5.55 6.30 14.62
CA MET A 1 -5.33 5.66 13.31
C MET A 1 -5.34 4.16 13.52
N ASN A 2 -6.05 3.39 12.71
CA ASN A 2 -5.97 1.94 12.77
C ASN A 2 -4.64 1.52 12.14
N THR A 3 -3.79 0.86 12.92
CA THR A 3 -2.54 0.28 12.43
C THR A 3 -2.86 -0.76 11.36
N VAL A 4 -2.31 -0.58 10.18
CA VAL A 4 -2.39 -1.52 9.05
C VAL A 4 -0.98 -1.86 8.60
N THR A 5 -0.81 -3.06 8.04
CA THR A 5 0.42 -3.45 7.36
C THR A 5 0.18 -3.42 5.86
N ILE A 6 1.06 -2.76 5.11
CA ILE A 6 0.99 -2.71 3.65
C ILE A 6 2.16 -3.54 3.12
N GLY A 7 1.85 -4.71 2.56
CA GLY A 7 2.78 -5.46 1.74
C GLY A 7 2.76 -4.92 0.32
N MET A 8 3.93 -4.73 -0.28
CA MET A 8 4.07 -4.23 -1.64
C MET A 8 5.07 -5.09 -2.41
N ASP A 9 4.62 -5.67 -3.51
CA ASP A 9 5.45 -6.39 -4.46
C ASP A 9 5.80 -5.46 -5.63
N LEU A 10 7.10 -5.29 -5.86
CA LEU A 10 7.62 -4.30 -6.79
C LEU A 10 7.78 -4.89 -8.19
N GLY A 11 6.99 -4.39 -9.15
CA GLY A 11 7.20 -4.63 -10.58
C GLY A 11 7.66 -3.40 -11.36
N ASP A 12 8.04 -3.64 -12.62
CA ASP A 12 8.54 -2.61 -13.55
C ASP A 12 7.49 -1.54 -13.87
N LYS A 13 6.31 -1.96 -14.35
CA LYS A 13 5.23 -1.04 -14.73
C LYS A 13 4.23 -0.80 -13.61
N ASN A 14 4.04 -1.80 -12.76
CA ASN A 14 3.02 -1.79 -11.72
C ASN A 14 3.53 -2.47 -10.46
N HIS A 15 3.00 -2.05 -9.31
CA HIS A 15 3.21 -2.68 -8.02
C HIS A 15 1.91 -3.30 -7.53
N ALA A 16 1.99 -4.53 -6.99
CA ALA A 16 0.87 -5.17 -6.32
C ALA A 16 0.91 -4.85 -4.83
N LEU A 17 -0.24 -4.50 -4.26
CA LEU A 17 -0.38 -4.08 -2.87
C LEU A 17 -1.36 -5.00 -2.15
N CYS A 18 -0.99 -5.40 -0.94
CA CYS A 18 -1.83 -6.16 -0.02
C CYS A 18 -1.86 -5.45 1.33
N ILE A 19 -3.06 -5.09 1.80
CA ILE A 19 -3.27 -4.36 3.05
C ILE A 19 -3.87 -5.32 4.05
N LEU A 20 -3.23 -5.45 5.21
CA LEU A 20 -3.65 -6.29 6.32
C LEU A 20 -4.11 -5.43 7.50
N ASP A 21 -5.12 -5.90 8.22
CA ASP A 21 -5.42 -5.37 9.55
C ASP A 21 -4.48 -5.95 10.62
N LYS A 22 -4.65 -5.50 11.86
CA LYS A 22 -3.85 -5.94 13.02
C LYS A 22 -3.90 -7.45 13.31
N SER A 23 -4.90 -8.17 12.81
CA SER A 23 -5.02 -9.63 12.96
C SER A 23 -4.30 -10.40 11.85
N GLY A 24 -3.72 -9.69 10.87
CA GLY A 24 -3.13 -10.28 9.68
C GLY A 24 -4.16 -10.60 8.58
N LYS A 25 -5.42 -10.20 8.75
CA LYS A 25 -6.46 -10.42 7.74
C LYS A 25 -6.31 -9.43 6.59
N VAL A 26 -6.38 -9.93 5.35
CA VAL A 26 -6.43 -9.09 4.14
C VAL A 26 -7.71 -8.27 4.13
N VAL A 27 -7.55 -6.95 4.17
CA VAL A 27 -8.66 -5.98 4.08
C VAL A 27 -8.78 -5.36 2.69
N LYS A 28 -7.68 -5.32 1.93
CA LYS A 28 -7.68 -4.81 0.56
C LYS A 28 -6.49 -5.32 -0.25
N GLN A 29 -6.72 -5.58 -1.52
CA GLN A 29 -5.68 -5.78 -2.53
C GLN A 29 -5.89 -4.80 -3.68
N THR A 30 -4.80 -4.29 -4.25
CA THR A 30 -4.86 -3.36 -5.38
C THR A 30 -3.55 -3.34 -6.14
N THR A 31 -3.55 -2.69 -7.29
CA THR A 31 -2.37 -2.48 -8.13
C THR A 31 -2.25 -0.98 -8.41
N ILE A 32 -1.04 -0.45 -8.32
CA ILE A 32 -0.72 0.93 -8.71
C ILE A 32 0.37 0.92 -9.78
N THR A 33 0.39 1.95 -10.62
CA THR A 33 1.48 2.12 -11.58
C THR A 33 2.76 2.54 -10.86
N ASN A 34 3.90 2.11 -11.39
CA ASN A 34 5.23 2.50 -10.90
C ASN A 34 5.57 3.93 -11.35
N THR A 35 4.78 4.89 -10.88
CA THR A 35 5.08 6.32 -11.02
C THR A 35 5.18 6.96 -9.64
N SER A 36 6.05 7.96 -9.51
CA SER A 36 6.21 8.71 -8.26
C SER A 36 4.88 9.33 -7.79
N ASP A 37 4.05 9.80 -8.72
CA ASP A 37 2.78 10.45 -8.42
C ASP A 37 1.73 9.45 -7.89
N ASP A 38 1.64 8.26 -8.48
CA ASP A 38 0.70 7.23 -7.99
C ASP A 38 1.13 6.67 -6.63
N LEU A 39 2.44 6.51 -6.41
CA LEU A 39 2.98 6.15 -5.09
C LEU A 39 2.61 7.20 -4.05
N LYS A 40 2.89 8.48 -4.32
CA LYS A 40 2.53 9.60 -3.42
C LYS A 40 1.03 9.64 -3.15
N LYS A 41 0.21 9.51 -4.19
CA LYS A 41 -1.26 9.51 -4.09
C LYS A 41 -1.79 8.33 -3.27
N PHE A 42 -1.18 7.15 -3.41
CA PHE A 42 -1.53 5.98 -2.62
C PHE A 42 -1.16 6.17 -1.15
N PHE A 43 0.10 6.49 -0.85
CA PHE A 43 0.61 6.61 0.52
C PHE A 43 0.10 7.87 1.26
N ALA A 44 -0.36 8.90 0.56
CA ALA A 44 -1.04 10.06 1.17
C ALA A 44 -2.29 9.69 1.98
N LYS A 45 -2.88 8.51 1.74
CA LYS A 45 -4.03 7.97 2.50
C LYS A 45 -3.61 7.40 3.86
N TYR A 46 -2.32 7.16 4.06
CA TYR A 46 -1.74 6.52 5.24
C TYR A 46 -0.76 7.47 5.93
N LYS A 47 -1.24 8.68 6.26
CA LYS A 47 -0.43 9.71 6.92
C LYS A 47 0.11 9.19 8.25
N GLY A 48 1.44 9.31 8.45
CA GLY A 48 2.11 8.87 9.68
C GLY A 48 2.50 7.39 9.70
N ALA A 49 2.26 6.64 8.62
CA ALA A 49 2.87 5.33 8.45
C ALA A 49 4.35 5.47 8.11
N THR A 50 5.21 4.66 8.72
CA THR A 50 6.58 4.45 8.27
C THR A 50 6.53 3.49 7.08
N VAL A 51 7.10 3.89 5.94
CA VAL A 51 7.11 3.13 4.68
C VAL A 51 8.52 2.75 4.30
#